data_AF-A0A920TAC9-F1
#
_entry.id   AF-A0A920TAC9-F1
#
_cell.length_a   1.000
_cell.length_b   1.000
_cell.length_c   1.000
_cell.angle_alpha   90.00
_cell.angle_beta   90.00
_cell.angle_gamma   90.00
#
_symmetry.space_group_name_H-M   'P 1'
#
loop_
_entity.id
_entity.type
_entity.pdbx_description
1 polymer ?
#
loop_
_entity_poly.entity_id
_entity_poly.type
_entity_poly.pdbx_seq_one_letter_code
_entity_poly.pdbx_strand_id
1 'polypeptide(L)'
;MLVGCVSSVAVAFIVPDQAVTVGYLGLSVVLAFACLFPDFRLYVMFVFPVPIKFLAWFVWFYYGVTLLSGSNRLDKLLVLASILNFALFFGSDILLKVRSSKRRQQHLRQVAREEVTPFHTCSHCGLTDKDDSQMLFQYCSRCDGDHEYCQDHLRDHEHVVEEGEGLPAG
;
A
#
# COMPACT_ATOMS: atom_id res chain seq x y z
N MET A 1 0.69 6.89 27.35
CA MET A 1 0.29 6.52 28.72
C MET A 1 -0.84 7.36 29.27
N LEU A 2 -0.83 8.70 29.19
CA LEU A 2 -1.90 9.56 29.75
C LEU A 2 -3.31 9.22 29.23
N VAL A 3 -3.47 8.98 27.93
CA VAL A 3 -4.78 8.60 27.34
C VAL A 3 -5.27 7.24 27.84
N GLY A 4 -4.35 6.30 28.13
CA GLY A 4 -4.69 4.98 28.70
C GLY A 4 -5.18 5.08 30.15
N CYS A 5 -4.51 5.91 30.95
CA CYS A 5 -4.96 6.22 32.30
C CYS A 5 -6.34 6.89 32.28
N VAL A 6 -6.57 7.86 31.39
CA VAL A 6 -7.87 8.54 31.25
C VAL A 6 -8.97 7.56 30.83
N SER A 7 -8.71 6.65 29.89
CA SER A 7 -9.72 5.64 29.49
C SER A 7 -10.05 4.67 30.63
N SER A 8 -9.06 4.23 31.41
CA SER A 8 -9.30 3.32 32.52
C SER A 8 -10.02 3.99 33.68
N VAL A 9 -9.67 5.26 33.97
CA VAL A 9 -10.37 6.07 34.97
C VAL A 9 -11.83 6.29 34.55
N ALA A 10 -12.10 6.61 33.28
CA ALA A 10 -13.47 6.77 32.78
C ALA A 10 -14.32 5.49 32.93
N VAL A 11 -13.74 4.31 32.65
CA VAL A 11 -14.44 3.02 32.82
C VAL A 11 -14.68 2.69 34.29
N ALA A 12 -13.71 2.99 35.17
CA ALA A 12 -13.85 2.80 36.62
C ALA A 12 -14.96 3.69 37.23
N PHE A 13 -15.17 4.89 36.71
CA PHE A 13 -16.27 5.76 37.13
C PHE A 13 -17.66 5.28 36.68
N ILE A 14 -17.73 4.50 35.59
CA ILE A 14 -19.01 3.96 35.07
C ILE A 14 -19.42 2.69 35.82
N VAL A 15 -18.48 1.90 36.33
CA VAL A 15 -18.76 0.70 37.13
C VAL A 15 -17.91 0.65 38.41
N PRO A 16 -18.46 1.09 39.54
CA PRO A 16 -17.70 1.22 40.79
C PRO A 16 -17.48 -0.09 41.56
N ASP A 17 -18.13 -1.20 41.18
CA ASP A 17 -18.16 -2.45 41.99
C ASP A 17 -17.39 -3.62 41.35
N GLN A 18 -16.50 -3.35 40.39
CA GLN A 18 -15.71 -4.39 39.73
C GLN A 18 -14.25 -3.94 39.65
N ALA A 19 -13.33 -4.82 40.08
CA ALA A 19 -11.91 -4.57 39.97
C ALA A 19 -11.54 -4.43 38.48
N VAL A 20 -11.18 -3.21 38.05
CA VAL A 20 -10.63 -2.97 36.71
C VAL A 20 -9.25 -3.63 36.66
N THR A 21 -9.21 -4.87 36.16
CA THR A 21 -7.98 -5.66 36.12
C THR A 21 -6.99 -5.01 35.16
N VAL A 22 -5.79 -4.67 35.65
CA VAL A 22 -4.68 -4.08 34.87
C VAL A 22 -4.24 -4.99 33.71
N GLY A 23 -4.70 -6.24 33.66
CA GLY A 23 -4.44 -7.18 32.58
C GLY A 23 -4.79 -6.65 31.18
N TYR A 24 -5.95 -6.00 31.00
CA TYR A 24 -6.35 -5.47 29.69
C TYR A 24 -5.47 -4.29 29.23
N LEU A 25 -4.94 -3.51 30.17
CA LEU A 25 -3.94 -2.47 29.88
C LEU A 25 -2.59 -3.07 29.51
N GLY A 26 -2.17 -4.13 30.19
CA GLY A 26 -0.97 -4.87 29.82
C GLY A 26 -1.05 -5.39 28.38
N LEU A 27 -2.20 -5.95 28.00
CA LEU A 27 -2.44 -6.45 26.64
C LEU A 27 -2.41 -5.34 25.57
N SER A 28 -2.93 -4.13 25.87
CA SER A 28 -2.85 -2.99 24.93
C SER A 28 -1.40 -2.50 24.74
N VAL A 29 -0.60 -2.48 25.81
CA VAL A 29 0.84 -2.15 25.74
C VAL A 29 1.59 -3.18 24.92
N VAL A 30 1.27 -4.46 25.09
CA VAL A 30 1.89 -5.54 24.32
C VAL A 30 1.55 -5.45 22.83
N LEU A 31 0.30 -5.13 22.49
CA LEU A 31 -0.12 -4.81 21.12
C LEU A 31 0.63 -3.60 20.54
N ALA A 32 0.75 -2.52 21.33
CA ALA A 32 1.50 -1.34 20.95
C ALA A 32 2.98 -1.67 20.68
N PHE A 33 3.61 -2.43 21.56
CA PHE A 33 4.99 -2.87 21.42
C PHE A 33 5.19 -3.74 20.16
N ALA A 34 4.25 -4.65 19.89
CA ALA A 34 4.28 -5.49 18.68
C ALA A 34 4.22 -4.68 17.38
N CYS A 35 3.52 -3.54 17.38
CA CYS A 35 3.46 -2.65 16.22
C CYS A 35 4.74 -1.84 16.02
N LEU A 36 5.36 -1.36 17.11
CA LEU A 36 6.62 -0.60 17.06
C LEU A 36 7.79 -1.46 16.61
N PHE A 37 7.88 -2.68 17.12
CA PHE A 37 9.03 -3.56 16.89
C PHE A 37 8.58 -4.93 16.35
N PRO A 38 8.03 -5.01 15.13
CA PRO A 38 7.46 -6.24 14.59
C PRO A 38 8.47 -7.39 14.42
N ASP A 39 9.75 -7.07 14.25
CA ASP A 39 10.85 -8.05 14.10
C ASP A 39 11.46 -8.48 15.44
N PHE A 40 10.98 -7.94 16.56
CA PHE A 40 11.49 -8.27 17.89
C PHE A 40 11.12 -9.69 18.32
N ARG A 41 12.06 -10.36 18.98
CA ARG A 41 11.90 -11.71 19.53
C ARG A 41 12.00 -11.67 21.05
N LEU A 42 10.94 -12.09 21.72
CA LEU A 42 10.92 -12.27 23.17
C LEU A 42 11.47 -13.65 23.51
N TYR A 43 12.46 -13.69 24.40
CA TYR A 43 12.97 -14.95 24.90
C TYR A 43 12.19 -15.35 26.16
N VAL A 44 11.23 -16.25 25.99
CA VAL A 44 10.47 -16.78 27.13
C VAL A 44 11.41 -17.60 27.98
N MET A 45 11.60 -17.18 29.23
CA MET A 45 12.52 -17.80 30.19
C MET A 45 13.96 -17.90 29.66
N PHE A 46 14.41 -16.96 28.82
CA PHE A 46 15.72 -16.97 28.15
C PHE A 46 16.02 -18.19 27.25
N VAL A 47 15.07 -19.11 27.05
CA VAL A 47 15.28 -20.37 26.32
C VAL A 47 14.58 -20.37 24.97
N PHE A 48 13.32 -19.96 24.90
CA PHE A 48 12.51 -20.08 23.68
C PHE A 48 12.28 -18.72 23.00
N PRO A 49 12.81 -18.47 21.80
CA PRO A 49 12.61 -17.21 21.09
C PRO A 49 11.23 -17.17 20.42
N VAL A 50 10.29 -16.43 21.01
CA VAL A 50 8.95 -16.19 20.45
C VAL A 50 8.93 -14.85 19.70
N PRO A 51 8.62 -14.85 18.39
CA PRO A 51 8.43 -13.60 17.65
C PRO A 51 7.21 -12.85 18.17
N ILE A 52 7.32 -11.52 18.37
CA ILE A 52 6.24 -10.72 18.95
C ILE A 52 4.92 -10.78 18.16
N LYS A 53 5.01 -10.98 16.84
CA LYS A 53 3.86 -11.18 15.94
C LYS A 53 2.93 -12.33 16.37
N PHE A 54 3.49 -13.42 16.91
CA PHE A 54 2.68 -14.55 17.40
C PHE A 54 1.90 -14.16 18.66
N LEU A 55 2.55 -13.40 19.53
CA LEU A 55 1.95 -12.92 20.76
C LEU A 55 0.83 -11.93 20.43
N ALA A 56 1.04 -11.00 19.49
CA ALA A 56 0.01 -10.10 19.00
C ALA A 56 -1.20 -10.85 18.42
N TRP A 57 -0.98 -11.92 17.65
CA TRP A 57 -2.07 -12.75 17.15
C TRP A 57 -2.85 -13.43 18.28
N PHE A 58 -2.15 -13.93 19.31
CA PHE A 58 -2.79 -14.52 20.49
C PHE A 58 -3.63 -13.51 21.28
N VAL A 59 -3.17 -12.26 21.41
CA VAL A 59 -3.95 -11.18 22.05
C VAL A 59 -5.19 -10.85 21.23
N TRP A 60 -5.07 -10.74 19.91
CA TRP A 60 -6.22 -10.54 19.02
C TRP A 60 -7.22 -11.69 19.11
N PHE A 61 -6.74 -12.93 19.16
CA PHE A 61 -7.59 -14.11 19.36
C PHE A 61 -8.31 -14.04 20.70
N TYR A 62 -7.60 -13.71 21.79
CA TYR A 62 -8.19 -13.53 23.12
C TYR A 62 -9.27 -12.44 23.13
N TYR A 63 -9.03 -11.29 22.48
CA TYR A 63 -10.03 -10.24 22.34
C TYR A 63 -11.25 -10.71 21.54
N GLY A 64 -11.05 -11.45 20.45
CA GLY A 64 -12.13 -12.02 19.65
C GLY A 64 -13.01 -12.97 20.46
N VAL A 65 -12.40 -13.91 21.20
CA VAL A 65 -13.11 -14.85 22.08
C VAL A 65 -13.85 -14.10 23.19
N THR A 66 -13.24 -13.09 23.80
CA THR A 66 -13.87 -12.29 24.85
C THR A 66 -15.10 -11.52 24.34
N LEU A 67 -15.06 -11.02 23.09
CA LEU A 67 -16.21 -10.34 22.48
C LEU A 67 -17.35 -11.31 22.15
N LEU A 68 -17.03 -12.52 21.69
CA LEU A 68 -17.99 -13.55 21.30
C LEU A 68 -18.62 -14.25 22.51
N SER A 69 -17.81 -14.69 23.47
CA SER A 69 -18.22 -15.52 24.62
C SER A 69 -18.42 -14.72 25.90
N GLY A 70 -18.07 -13.43 25.94
CA GLY A 70 -18.25 -12.60 27.11
C GLY A 70 -19.74 -12.44 27.47
N SER A 71 -20.14 -13.01 28.61
CA SER A 71 -21.49 -12.83 29.17
C SER A 71 -21.69 -11.41 29.73
N ASN A 72 -20.61 -10.81 30.24
CA ASN A 72 -20.65 -9.49 30.87
C ASN A 72 -20.45 -8.38 29.84
N ARG A 73 -21.30 -7.34 29.89
CA ARG A 73 -21.13 -6.13 29.05
C ARG A 73 -19.85 -5.37 29.36
N LEU A 74 -19.30 -5.57 30.55
CA LEU A 74 -18.10 -4.88 31.03
C LEU A 74 -16.85 -5.37 30.34
N ASP A 75 -16.63 -6.68 30.25
CA ASP A 75 -15.47 -7.24 29.56
C ASP A 75 -15.41 -6.77 28.10
N LYS A 76 -16.58 -6.66 27.45
CA LYS A 76 -16.68 -6.10 26.09
C LYS A 76 -16.28 -4.63 26.02
N LEU A 77 -16.74 -3.81 26.97
CA LEU A 77 -16.38 -2.39 27.04
C LEU A 77 -14.88 -2.20 27.33
N LEU A 78 -14.28 -3.02 28.19
CA LEU A 78 -12.85 -2.95 28.50
C LEU A 78 -11.99 -3.35 27.28
N VAL A 79 -12.36 -4.42 26.59
CA VAL A 79 -11.69 -4.84 25.34
C VAL A 79 -11.80 -3.73 24.29
N LEU A 80 -13.00 -3.16 24.09
CA LEU A 80 -13.19 -2.05 23.17
C LEU A 80 -12.35 -0.83 23.55
N ALA A 81 -12.29 -0.46 24.83
CA ALA A 81 -11.45 0.63 25.31
C ALA A 81 -9.96 0.39 25.03
N SER A 82 -9.49 -0.86 25.22
CA SER A 82 -8.10 -1.24 24.94
C SER A 82 -7.77 -1.17 23.43
N ILE A 83 -8.68 -1.60 22.56
CA ILE A 83 -8.54 -1.52 21.11
C ILE A 83 -8.56 -0.07 20.66
N LEU A 84 -9.48 0.75 21.20
CA LEU A 84 -9.57 2.18 20.91
C LEU A 84 -8.26 2.90 21.31
N ASN A 85 -7.70 2.58 22.47
CA ASN A 85 -6.43 3.14 22.93
C ASN A 85 -5.29 2.82 21.95
N PHE A 86 -5.19 1.56 21.53
CA PHE A 86 -4.24 1.13 20.51
C PHE A 86 -4.46 1.85 19.17
N ALA A 87 -5.71 1.92 18.71
CA ALA A 87 -6.07 2.53 17.43
C ALA A 87 -5.80 4.05 17.39
N LEU A 88 -6.01 4.78 18.49
CA LEU A 88 -5.71 6.21 18.55
C LEU A 88 -4.21 6.50 18.38
N PHE A 89 -3.35 5.62 18.88
CA PHE A 89 -1.90 5.83 18.85
C PHE A 89 -1.26 5.27 17.56
N PHE A 90 -1.68 4.08 17.14
CA PHE A 90 -1.07 3.36 16.01
C PHE A 90 -1.90 3.38 14.73
N GLY A 91 -3.18 3.76 14.79
CA GLY A 91 -4.05 3.81 13.61
C GLY A 91 -3.53 4.75 12.54
N SER A 92 -3.05 5.94 12.92
CA SER A 92 -2.46 6.90 11.98
C SER A 92 -1.19 6.36 11.31
N ASP A 93 -0.30 5.72 12.07
CA ASP A 93 0.95 5.15 11.53
C ASP A 93 0.66 4.00 10.55
N ILE A 94 -0.25 3.10 10.92
CA ILE A 94 -0.70 1.99 10.06
C ILE A 94 -1.36 2.54 8.79
N LEU A 95 -2.24 3.55 8.90
CA LEU A 95 -2.90 4.17 7.75
C LEU A 95 -1.89 4.85 6.82
N LEU A 96 -0.91 5.56 7.37
CA LEU A 96 0.17 6.18 6.59
C LEU A 96 1.03 5.12 5.90
N LYS A 97 1.39 4.04 6.60
CA LYS A 97 2.16 2.90 6.06
C LYS A 97 1.41 2.19 4.94
N VAL A 98 0.11 1.94 5.11
CA VAL A 98 -0.76 1.37 4.07
C VAL A 98 -0.90 2.32 2.89
N ARG A 99 -1.09 3.62 3.11
CA ARG A 99 -1.20 4.63 2.04
C ARG A 99 0.10 4.77 1.27
N SER A 100 1.23 4.78 1.95
CA SER A 100 2.57 4.80 1.35
C SER A 100 2.85 3.52 0.56
N SER A 101 2.50 2.35 1.11
CA SER A 101 2.63 1.07 0.41
C SER A 101 1.77 1.02 -0.86
N LYS A 102 0.52 1.51 -0.81
CA LYS A 102 -0.33 1.64 -2.00
C LYS A 102 0.27 2.56 -3.06
N ARG A 103 0.83 3.71 -2.67
CA ARG A 103 1.53 4.61 -3.60
C ARG A 103 2.75 3.94 -4.24
N ARG A 104 3.55 3.20 -3.45
CA ARG A 104 4.69 2.43 -3.96
C ARG A 104 4.25 1.35 -4.95
N GLN A 105 3.17 0.62 -4.65
CA GLN A 105 2.61 -0.37 -5.57
C GLN A 105 2.07 0.25 -6.85
N GLN A 106 1.42 1.42 -6.76
CA GLN A 106 0.97 2.17 -7.94
C GLN A 106 2.15 2.62 -8.81
N HIS A 107 3.21 3.15 -8.20
CA HIS A 107 4.41 3.55 -8.92
C HIS A 107 5.10 2.36 -9.61
N LEU A 108 5.24 1.23 -8.91
CA LEU A 108 5.79 0.00 -9.52
C LEU A 108 4.95 -0.49 -10.70
N ARG A 109 3.61 -0.39 -10.60
CA ARG A 109 2.72 -0.73 -11.71
C ARG A 109 2.82 0.26 -12.88
N GLN A 110 3.04 1.54 -12.59
CA GLN A 110 3.27 2.56 -13.62
C GLN A 110 4.58 2.32 -14.35
N VAL A 111 5.69 2.11 -13.62
CA VAL A 111 6.99 1.77 -14.21
C VAL A 111 6.91 0.49 -15.04
N ALA A 112 6.27 -0.57 -14.53
CA ALA A 112 6.08 -1.80 -15.30
C ALA A 112 5.20 -1.61 -16.55
N ARG A 113 4.26 -0.66 -16.53
CA ARG A 113 3.45 -0.32 -17.70
C ARG A 113 4.24 0.50 -18.72
N GLU A 114 5.05 1.44 -18.25
CA GLU A 114 5.93 2.29 -19.06
C GLU A 114 7.05 1.47 -19.72
N GLU A 115 7.61 0.50 -19.00
CA GLU A 115 8.51 -0.52 -19.56
C GLU A 115 7.85 -1.39 -20.65
N VAL A 116 6.51 -1.39 -20.80
CA VAL A 116 5.79 -2.13 -21.85
C VAL A 116 5.29 -1.23 -22.98
N THR A 117 5.12 0.08 -22.78
CA THR A 117 4.81 1.02 -23.88
C THR A 117 6.01 1.28 -24.80
N PRO A 118 5.95 0.96 -26.11
CA PRO A 118 7.03 1.25 -27.05
C PRO A 118 7.20 2.75 -27.26
N PHE A 119 8.44 3.22 -27.43
CA PHE A 119 8.74 4.64 -27.72
C PHE A 119 8.47 4.99 -29.18
N HIS A 120 8.91 4.11 -30.09
CA HIS A 120 8.73 4.28 -31.53
C HIS A 120 7.82 3.19 -32.09
N THR A 121 6.92 3.59 -32.98
CA THR A 121 5.97 2.69 -33.65
C THR A 121 5.82 3.12 -35.10
N CYS A 122 6.02 2.19 -36.03
CA CYS A 122 5.84 2.45 -37.46
C CYS A 122 4.37 2.65 -37.80
N SER A 123 4.04 3.78 -38.42
CA SER A 123 2.67 4.15 -38.79
C SER A 123 2.08 3.24 -39.90
N HIS A 124 2.93 2.59 -40.70
CA HIS A 124 2.50 1.73 -41.80
C HIS A 124 2.27 0.26 -41.38
N CYS A 125 3.24 -0.37 -40.71
CA CYS A 125 3.18 -1.79 -40.35
C CYS A 125 2.94 -2.07 -38.86
N GLY A 126 2.98 -1.06 -38.01
CA GLY A 126 2.83 -1.21 -36.56
C GLY A 126 4.03 -1.83 -35.84
N LEU A 127 5.16 -2.05 -36.52
CA LEU A 127 6.40 -2.55 -35.89
C LEU A 127 6.87 -1.57 -34.81
N THR A 128 7.26 -2.10 -33.65
CA THR A 128 7.67 -1.29 -32.49
C THR A 128 9.13 -1.48 -32.13
N ASP A 129 9.73 -0.50 -31.46
CA ASP A 129 11.11 -0.55 -30.93
C ASP A 129 11.36 -1.72 -29.95
N LYS A 130 10.29 -2.32 -29.42
CA LYS A 130 10.39 -3.48 -28.53
C LYS A 130 10.46 -4.82 -29.25
N ASP A 131 9.97 -4.89 -30.48
CA ASP A 131 10.05 -6.10 -31.30
C ASP A 131 11.46 -6.24 -31.90
N ASP A 132 12.08 -5.12 -32.27
CA ASP A 132 13.46 -5.07 -32.74
C ASP A 132 14.17 -3.78 -32.28
N SER A 133 14.98 -3.93 -31.24
CA SER A 133 15.74 -2.82 -30.61
C SER A 133 16.85 -2.22 -31.47
N GLN A 134 17.21 -2.83 -32.61
CA GLN A 134 18.23 -2.30 -33.53
C GLN A 134 17.63 -1.61 -34.76
N MET A 135 16.31 -1.68 -34.92
CA MET A 135 15.59 -1.07 -36.03
C MET A 135 15.61 0.46 -35.88
N LEU A 136 15.84 1.19 -36.98
CA LEU A 136 15.80 2.65 -36.95
C LEU A 136 14.42 3.13 -37.37
N PHE A 137 13.80 3.95 -36.53
CA PHE A 137 12.58 4.67 -36.82
C PHE A 137 12.93 6.11 -37.21
N GLN A 138 12.39 6.58 -38.33
CA GLN A 138 12.66 7.92 -38.87
C GLN A 138 11.37 8.58 -39.33
N TYR A 139 11.34 9.92 -39.27
CA TYR A 139 10.26 10.72 -39.82
C TYR A 139 10.42 10.89 -41.32
N CYS A 140 9.32 10.92 -42.05
CA CYS A 140 9.34 11.32 -43.45
C CYS A 140 9.29 12.85 -43.55
N SER A 141 10.22 13.47 -44.29
CA SER A 141 10.25 14.91 -44.49
C SER A 141 9.13 15.46 -45.39
N ARG A 142 8.32 14.59 -45.99
CA ARG A 142 7.23 14.94 -46.92
C ARG A 142 5.85 14.70 -46.34
N CYS A 143 5.76 13.90 -45.29
CA CYS A 143 4.50 13.72 -44.56
C CYS A 143 4.30 14.91 -43.64
N ASP A 144 3.04 15.29 -43.48
CA ASP A 144 2.64 16.25 -42.46
C ASP A 144 2.35 15.51 -41.15
N GLY A 145 2.74 16.11 -40.02
CA GLY A 145 2.62 15.53 -38.69
C GLY A 145 3.76 14.57 -38.25
N ASP A 146 3.63 14.09 -37.01
CA ASP A 146 4.65 13.27 -36.32
C ASP A 146 4.50 11.76 -36.65
N HIS A 147 4.59 11.42 -37.94
CA HIS A 147 4.53 10.02 -38.38
C HIS A 147 5.92 9.39 -38.50
N GLU A 148 6.16 8.36 -37.67
CA GLU A 148 7.38 7.57 -37.69
C GLU A 148 7.22 6.33 -38.58
N TYR A 149 8.29 5.97 -39.30
CA TYR A 149 8.36 4.80 -40.16
C TYR A 149 9.64 3.99 -39.89
N CYS A 150 9.57 2.67 -40.00
CA CYS A 150 10.76 1.80 -39.95
C CYS A 150 11.59 1.91 -41.25
N GLN A 151 12.84 1.45 -41.23
CA GLN A 151 13.76 1.52 -42.39
C GLN A 151 13.16 0.98 -43.69
N ASP A 152 12.39 -0.10 -43.61
CA ASP A 152 11.78 -0.76 -44.77
C ASP A 152 10.62 0.06 -45.37
N HIS A 153 9.86 0.78 -44.54
CA HIS A 153 8.67 1.53 -44.96
C HIS A 153 8.93 3.04 -45.12
N LEU A 154 10.12 3.54 -44.76
CA LEU A 154 10.44 4.96 -44.87
C LEU A 154 10.37 5.50 -46.31
N ARG A 155 10.58 4.64 -47.31
CA ARG A 155 10.62 5.03 -48.73
C ARG A 155 9.43 4.53 -49.55
N ASP A 156 8.61 3.64 -48.98
CA ASP A 156 7.51 2.96 -49.68
C ASP A 156 6.23 3.08 -48.85
N HIS A 157 5.83 4.32 -48.56
CA HIS A 157 4.58 4.64 -47.88
C HIS A 157 3.87 5.77 -48.62
N GLU A 158 2.55 5.80 -48.48
CA GLU A 158 1.73 6.91 -48.98
C GLU A 158 1.91 8.12 -48.05
N HIS A 159 2.27 9.27 -48.64
CA HIS A 159 2.46 10.49 -47.87
C HIS A 159 1.10 11.03 -47.42
N VAL A 160 0.96 11.21 -46.11
CA VAL A 160 -0.19 11.89 -45.52
C VAL A 160 0.13 13.37 -45.54
N VAL A 161 -0.70 14.15 -46.24
CA VAL A 161 -0.58 15.61 -46.29
C VAL A 161 -1.95 16.15 -45.92
N GLU A 162 -2.04 16.97 -44.87
CA GLU A 162 -3.28 17.69 -44.61
C GLU A 162 -3.49 18.66 -45.79
N GLU A 163 -4.61 18.55 -46.50
CA GLU A 163 -4.95 19.43 -47.62
C GLU A 163 -5.18 20.85 -47.09
N GLY A 164 -4.09 21.61 -46.90
CA GLY A 164 -4.20 22.86 -46.17
C GLY A 164 -2.97 23.74 -46.06
N GLU A 165 -1.96 23.66 -46.93
CA GLU A 165 -1.14 24.83 -47.34
C GLU A 165 -0.13 24.42 -48.42
N GLY A 166 -0.42 24.84 -49.67
CA GLY A 166 0.47 24.59 -50.79
C GLY A 166 1.73 25.45 -50.76
N LEU A 167 2.85 24.89 -51.19
CA LEU A 167 3.88 25.66 -51.87
C LEU A 167 4.52 24.80 -52.98
N PRO A 168 4.58 25.30 -54.23
CA PRO A 168 4.94 24.50 -55.39
C PRO A 168 6.43 24.20 -55.48
N ALA A 169 6.71 23.04 -56.08
CA ALA A 169 8.02 22.57 -56.50
C ALA A 169 8.77 23.61 -57.35
N GLY A 170 10.04 23.80 -57.03
CA GLY A 170 11.06 24.45 -57.86
C GLY A 170 12.25 23.51 -58.00
#